data_AF-A0A2T0RUV0-F1
#
_entry.id   AF-A0A2T0RUV0-F1
#
_cell.length_a   1.000
_cell.length_b   1.000
_cell.length_c   1.000
_cell.angle_alpha   90.00
_cell.angle_beta   90.00
_cell.angle_gamma   90.00
#
_symmetry.space_group_name_H-M   'P 1'
#
loop_
_entity.id
_entity.type
_entity.pdbx_description
1 polymer ?
#
loop_
_entity_poly.entity_id
_entity_poly.type
_entity_poly.pdbx_seq_one_letter_code
_entity_poly.pdbx_strand_id
1 'polypeptide(L)'
;MVTRWDKISEQRMRKAEAEGHLKGLSGEGKPLPHRPEAALIDSGTAVGHRIMAEAGALPREIELKKQIAALHERLALETDPAARRALMAEVSTLQTRHAMEAEARRKFMGM
;
A
#
# COMPACT_ATOMS: atom_id res chain seq x y z
N MET A 1 29.87 -7.90 -19.23
CA MET A 1 29.26 -8.84 -20.19
C MET A 1 27.78 -8.54 -20.25
N VAL A 2 27.22 -8.32 -21.45
CA VAL A 2 25.76 -8.18 -21.63
C VAL A 2 25.15 -9.58 -21.60
N THR A 3 24.19 -9.81 -20.71
CA THR A 3 23.54 -11.11 -20.55
C THR A 3 22.51 -11.37 -21.66
N ARG A 4 22.09 -12.63 -21.81
CA ARG A 4 20.99 -12.98 -22.75
C ARG A 4 19.69 -12.24 -22.39
N TRP A 5 19.45 -12.01 -21.11
CA TRP A 5 18.27 -11.30 -20.62
C TRP A 5 18.29 -9.83 -21.04
N ASP A 6 19.44 -9.16 -20.94
CA ASP A 6 19.59 -7.76 -21.37
C ASP A 6 19.22 -7.58 -22.84
N LYS A 7 19.65 -8.52 -23.71
CA LYS A 7 19.30 -8.50 -25.15
C LYS A 7 17.80 -8.66 -25.38
N ILE A 8 17.14 -9.55 -24.63
CA ILE A 8 15.69 -9.76 -24.72
C ILE A 8 14.95 -8.51 -24.24
N SER A 9 15.36 -7.93 -23.12
CA SER A 9 14.78 -6.71 -22.56
C SER A 9 14.90 -5.54 -23.54
N GLU A 10 16.09 -5.32 -24.10
CA GLU A 10 16.34 -4.27 -25.10
C GLU A 10 15.46 -4.44 -26.34
N GLN A 11 15.34 -5.67 -26.87
CA GLN A 11 14.46 -5.94 -28.01
C GLN A 11 12.99 -5.64 -27.71
N ARG A 12 12.51 -5.95 -26.49
CA ARG A 12 11.14 -5.64 -26.06
C ARG A 12 10.92 -4.14 -25.91
N MET A 13 11.89 -3.42 -25.34
CA MET A 13 11.85 -1.96 -25.19
C MET A 13 11.76 -1.26 -26.55
N ARG A 14 12.64 -1.63 -27.50
CA ARG A 14 12.63 -1.06 -28.86
C ARG A 14 11.33 -1.33 -29.61
N LYS A 15 10.76 -2.52 -29.45
CA LYS A 15 9.46 -2.85 -30.03
C LYS A 15 8.36 -1.95 -29.47
N ALA A 16 8.28 -1.82 -28.14
CA ALA A 16 7.29 -0.97 -27.49
C ALA A 16 7.43 0.52 -27.88
N GLU A 17 8.67 1.00 -28.06
CA GLU A 17 8.95 2.35 -28.55
C GLU A 17 8.43 2.54 -29.98
N ALA A 18 8.73 1.60 -30.89
CA ALA A 18 8.29 1.65 -32.29
C ALA A 18 6.76 1.59 -32.42
N GLU A 19 6.09 0.84 -31.54
CA GLU A 19 4.63 0.76 -31.45
C GLU A 19 4.00 1.99 -30.75
N GLY A 20 4.82 2.93 -30.25
CA GLY A 20 4.34 4.14 -29.59
C GLY A 20 3.83 3.94 -28.17
N HIS A 21 3.99 2.74 -27.59
CA HIS A 21 3.53 2.43 -26.23
C HIS A 21 4.25 3.23 -25.14
N LEU A 22 5.40 3.85 -25.47
CA LEU A 22 6.20 4.66 -24.54
C LEU A 22 5.96 6.18 -24.68
N LYS A 23 4.94 6.60 -25.44
CA LYS A 23 4.54 8.00 -25.64
C LYS A 23 3.11 8.23 -25.14
N GLY A 24 2.80 9.45 -24.73
CA GLY A 24 1.51 9.86 -24.17
C GLY A 24 1.23 9.24 -22.79
N LEU A 25 2.27 8.85 -22.04
CA LEU A 25 2.10 8.18 -20.76
C LEU A 25 1.54 9.13 -19.69
N SER A 26 0.78 8.58 -18.75
CA SER A 26 0.29 9.35 -17.61
C SER A 26 1.49 9.88 -16.80
N GLY A 27 1.67 11.20 -16.79
CA GLY A 27 2.80 11.85 -16.13
C GLY A 27 4.03 12.06 -17.00
N GLU A 28 3.95 11.84 -18.32
CA GLU A 28 5.04 12.19 -19.24
C GLU A 28 5.44 13.67 -19.11
N GLY A 29 6.75 13.94 -19.02
CA GLY A 29 7.31 15.28 -18.80
C GLY A 29 7.13 15.83 -17.38
N LYS A 30 6.44 15.13 -16.47
CA LYS A 30 6.28 15.55 -15.07
C LYS A 30 7.38 14.95 -14.19
N PRO A 31 7.75 15.63 -13.09
CA PRO A 31 8.65 15.07 -12.09
C PRO A 31 8.12 13.73 -11.56
N LEU A 32 9.04 12.80 -11.27
CA LEU A 32 8.67 11.55 -10.61
C LEU A 32 8.06 11.85 -9.23
N PRO A 33 7.00 11.13 -8.81
CA PRO A 33 6.42 11.31 -7.49
C PRO A 33 7.45 10.98 -6.41
N HIS A 34 7.53 11.85 -5.39
CA HIS A 34 8.44 11.66 -4.27
C HIS A 34 7.99 10.45 -3.43
N ARG A 35 8.83 9.40 -3.39
CA ARG A 35 8.58 8.14 -2.67
C ARG A 35 9.83 7.72 -1.89
N PRO A 36 10.13 8.37 -0.75
CA PRO A 36 11.33 8.08 0.03
C PRO A 36 11.40 6.61 0.48
N GLU A 37 10.25 5.97 0.73
CA GLU A 37 10.15 4.57 1.12
C GLU A 37 10.62 3.59 0.04
N ALA A 38 10.51 3.96 -1.24
CA ALA A 38 10.97 3.13 -2.36
C ALA A 38 12.51 3.07 -2.47
N ALA A 39 13.21 4.03 -1.85
CA ALA A 39 14.67 4.03 -1.81
C ALA A 39 15.27 3.04 -0.79
N LEU A 40 14.44 2.51 0.12
CA LEU A 40 14.86 1.62 1.20
C LEU A 40 14.64 0.12 0.89
N ILE A 41 14.12 -0.20 -0.30
CA ILE A 41 13.77 -1.56 -0.73
C ILE A 41 14.30 -1.82 -2.14
N ASP A 42 14.38 -3.10 -2.53
CA ASP A 42 14.82 -3.45 -3.88
C ASP A 42 13.81 -2.95 -4.94
N SER A 43 14.31 -2.73 -6.15
CA SER A 43 13.51 -2.19 -7.26
C SER A 43 12.30 -3.05 -7.63
N GLY A 44 12.36 -4.37 -7.47
CA GLY A 44 11.25 -5.27 -7.76
C GLY A 44 10.13 -5.10 -6.75
N THR A 45 10.48 -5.08 -5.46
CA THR A 45 9.52 -4.83 -4.37
C THR A 45 8.92 -3.43 -4.46
N ALA A 46 9.71 -2.41 -4.80
CA ALA A 46 9.22 -1.05 -5.00
C ALA A 46 8.17 -0.96 -6.12
N VAL A 47 8.41 -1.65 -7.23
CA VAL A 47 7.44 -1.73 -8.35
C VAL A 47 6.18 -2.49 -7.93
N GLY A 48 6.33 -3.61 -7.22
CA GLY A 48 5.19 -4.37 -6.69
C GLY A 48 4.32 -3.54 -5.75
N HIS A 49 4.92 -2.82 -4.80
CA HIS A 49 4.22 -1.90 -3.91
C HIS A 49 3.51 -0.79 -4.68
N ARG A 50 4.13 -0.24 -5.73
CA ARG A 50 3.51 0.78 -6.57
C ARG A 50 2.27 0.25 -7.28
N ILE A 51 2.37 -0.92 -7.93
CA ILE A 51 1.24 -1.54 -8.64
C ILE A 51 0.07 -1.79 -7.67
N MET A 52 0.37 -2.31 -6.48
CA MET A 52 -0.64 -2.52 -5.44
C MET A 52 -1.30 -1.21 -4.99
N ALA A 53 -0.50 -0.16 -4.73
CA ALA A 53 -1.02 1.13 -4.32
C ALA A 53 -1.88 1.79 -5.41
N GLU A 54 -1.47 1.72 -6.67
CA GLU A 54 -2.21 2.24 -7.83
C GLU A 54 -3.51 1.47 -8.07
N ALA A 55 -3.54 0.16 -7.77
CA ALA A 55 -4.75 -0.65 -7.79
C ALA A 55 -5.65 -0.45 -6.56
N GLY A 56 -5.28 0.43 -5.62
CA GLY A 56 -6.03 0.68 -4.40
C GLY A 56 -5.95 -0.45 -3.36
N ALA A 57 -5.00 -1.38 -3.50
CA ALA A 57 -4.79 -2.44 -2.54
C ALA A 57 -4.27 -1.85 -1.22
N LEU A 58 -5.16 -1.75 -0.24
CA LEU A 58 -4.85 -1.28 1.10
C LEU A 58 -4.70 -2.50 2.03
N PRO A 59 -3.59 -2.65 2.77
CA PRO A 59 -3.47 -3.72 3.73
C PRO A 59 -4.60 -3.66 4.77
N ARG A 60 -5.12 -4.82 5.16
CA ARG A 60 -6.26 -4.92 6.09
C ARG A 60 -6.00 -4.22 7.43
N GLU A 61 -4.75 -4.24 7.91
CA GLU A 61 -4.34 -3.49 9.11
C GLU A 61 -4.64 -1.98 9.00
N ILE A 62 -4.47 -1.36 7.82
CA ILE A 62 -4.67 0.08 7.66
C ILE A 62 -6.16 0.41 7.66
N GLU A 63 -7.00 -0.44 7.07
CA GLU A 63 -8.46 -0.31 7.15
C GLU A 63 -8.95 -0.39 8.59
N LEU A 64 -8.46 -1.36 9.35
CA LEU A 64 -8.80 -1.53 10.76
C LEU A 64 -8.34 -0.32 11.58
N LYS A 65 -7.14 0.20 11.31
CA LYS A 65 -6.62 1.41 11.97
C LYS A 65 -7.53 2.63 11.73
N LYS A 66 -8.03 2.80 10.49
CA LYS A 66 -9.00 3.87 10.16
C LYS A 66 -10.33 3.70 10.92
N GLN A 67 -10.84 2.47 11.01
CA GLN A 67 -12.07 2.18 11.75
C GLN A 67 -11.91 2.48 13.25
N ILE A 68 -10.79 2.07 13.85
CA ILE A 68 -10.49 2.37 15.26
C ILE A 68 -10.44 3.88 15.50
N ALA A 69 -9.80 4.65 14.61
CA ALA A 69 -9.76 6.11 14.71
C ALA A 69 -11.16 6.73 14.66
N ALA A 70 -12.00 6.31 13.72
CA ALA A 70 -13.39 6.78 13.62
C ALA A 70 -14.23 6.43 14.86
N LEU A 71 -14.01 5.25 15.47
CA LEU A 71 -14.68 4.88 16.72
C LEU A 71 -14.20 5.72 17.89
N HIS A 72 -12.92 6.08 17.97
CA HIS A 72 -12.43 7.01 19.00
C HIS A 72 -13.04 8.40 18.86
N GLU A 73 -13.21 8.90 17.63
CA GLU A 73 -13.90 10.18 17.39
C GLU A 73 -15.36 10.12 17.84
N ARG A 74 -16.08 9.03 17.53
CA ARG A 74 -17.45 8.80 18.02
C ARG A 74 -17.51 8.72 19.55
N LEU A 75 -16.57 8.00 20.16
CA LEU A 75 -16.47 7.85 21.61
C LEU A 75 -16.21 9.19 22.32
N ALA A 76 -15.52 10.13 21.68
CA ALA A 76 -15.26 11.46 22.23
C ALA A 76 -16.52 12.33 22.30
N LEU A 77 -17.48 12.10 21.39
CA LEU A 77 -18.74 12.85 21.30
C LEU A 77 -19.89 12.14 22.04
N GLU A 78 -19.72 10.88 22.42
CA GLU A 78 -20.77 10.08 23.05
C GLU A 78 -20.92 10.39 24.55
N THR A 79 -22.13 10.75 24.95
CA THR A 79 -22.50 11.12 26.32
C THR A 79 -23.28 10.04 27.04
N ASP A 80 -23.94 9.13 26.32
CA ASP A 80 -24.67 8.01 26.95
C ASP A 80 -23.69 6.95 27.50
N PRO A 81 -23.71 6.65 28.81
CA PRO A 81 -22.84 5.63 29.40
C PRO A 81 -23.00 4.23 28.79
N ALA A 82 -24.20 3.86 28.34
CA ALA A 82 -24.44 2.55 27.74
C ALA A 82 -23.84 2.47 26.32
N ALA A 83 -24.14 3.45 25.46
CA ALA A 83 -23.54 3.57 24.13
C ALA A 83 -22.00 3.69 24.20
N ARG A 84 -21.47 4.44 25.17
CA ARG A 84 -20.03 4.58 25.38
C ARG A 84 -19.36 3.24 25.71
N ARG A 85 -19.98 2.40 26.56
CA ARG A 85 -19.50 1.04 26.85
C ARG A 85 -19.51 0.14 25.62
N ALA A 86 -20.55 0.23 24.79
CA ALA A 86 -20.64 -0.53 23.55
C ALA A 86 -19.54 -0.15 22.56
N LEU A 87 -19.30 1.16 22.37
CA LEU A 87 -18.21 1.66 21.52
C LEU A 87 -16.82 1.22 22.03
N MET A 88 -16.59 1.24 23.34
CA MET A 88 -15.34 0.74 23.92
C MET A 88 -15.12 -0.75 23.66
N ALA A 89 -16.18 -1.56 23.73
CA ALA A 89 -16.10 -2.99 23.41
C ALA A 89 -15.75 -3.19 21.92
N GLU A 90 -16.38 -2.42 21.02
CA GLU A 90 -16.09 -2.47 19.58
C GLU A 90 -14.64 -2.09 19.27
N VAL A 91 -14.14 -1.01 19.89
CA VAL A 91 -12.73 -0.60 19.79
C VAL A 91 -11.80 -1.74 20.22
N SER A 92 -12.07 -2.38 21.37
CA SER A 92 -11.25 -3.49 21.86
C SER A 92 -11.23 -4.66 20.87
N THR A 93 -12.38 -5.03 20.30
CA THR A 93 -12.45 -6.08 19.29
C THR A 93 -11.64 -5.76 18.04
N LEU A 94 -11.75 -4.52 17.54
CA LEU A 94 -10.98 -4.09 16.36
C LEU A 94 -9.49 -3.98 16.64
N GLN A 95 -9.08 -3.57 17.84
CA GLN A 95 -7.67 -3.55 18.25
C GLN A 95 -7.04 -4.95 18.24
N THR A 96 -7.76 -5.96 18.78
CA THR A 96 -7.30 -7.35 18.72
C THR A 96 -7.13 -7.82 17.28
N ARG A 97 -8.11 -7.55 16.42
CA ARG A 97 -8.02 -7.91 14.99
C ARG A 97 -6.88 -7.18 14.29
N HIS A 98 -6.70 -5.89 14.57
CA HIS A 98 -5.59 -5.10 14.01
C HIS A 98 -4.24 -5.69 14.40
N ALA A 99 -4.06 -6.10 15.66
CA ALA A 99 -2.82 -6.72 16.11
C ALA A 99 -2.50 -8.03 15.37
N MET A 100 -3.52 -8.88 15.15
CA MET A 100 -3.38 -10.13 14.38
C MET A 100 -2.95 -9.87 12.94
N GLU A 101 -3.61 -8.91 12.25
CA GLU A 101 -3.28 -8.54 10.87
C GLU A 101 -1.88 -7.93 10.77
N ALA A 102 -1.50 -7.08 11.71
CA ALA A 102 -0.17 -6.47 11.75
C ALA A 102 0.93 -7.52 11.99
N GLU A 103 0.67 -8.53 12.83
CA GLU A 103 1.60 -9.64 13.02
C GLU A 103 1.71 -10.53 11.78
N ALA A 104 0.59 -10.86 11.14
CA ALA A 104 0.56 -11.61 9.89
C ALA A 104 1.36 -10.89 8.80
N ARG A 105 1.20 -9.55 8.72
CA ARG A 105 1.97 -8.69 7.82
C ARG A 105 3.46 -8.76 8.15
N ARG A 106 3.89 -8.52 9.39
CA ARG A 106 5.31 -8.61 9.77
C ARG A 106 5.94 -9.95 9.36
N LYS A 107 5.26 -11.07 9.65
CA LYS A 107 5.70 -12.42 9.26
C LYS A 107 5.82 -12.56 7.74
N PHE A 108 4.86 -12.05 6.97
CA PHE A 108 4.92 -12.07 5.50
C PHE A 108 6.10 -11.25 4.95
N MET A 109 6.40 -10.10 5.55
CA MET A 109 7.55 -9.27 5.15
C MET A 109 8.89 -9.77 5.70
N GLY A 110 8.92 -10.86 6.48
CA GLY A 110 10.16 -11.41 7.06
C GLY A 110 10.82 -10.48 8.08
N MET A 111 10.05 -9.60 8.72
CA MET A 111 10.51 -8.67 9.76
C MET A 111 10.34 -9.24 11.17
#